data_AF-A0AAD2TRT0-F1
#
_entry.id   AF-A0AAD2TRT0-F1
#
_cell.length_a   1.000
_cell.length_b   1.000
_cell.length_c   1.000
_cell.angle_alpha   90.00
_cell.angle_beta   90.00
_cell.angle_gamma   90.00
#
_symmetry.space_group_name_H-M   'P 1'
#
loop_
_entity.id
_entity.type
_entity.pdbx_description
1 polymer ?
#
loop_
_entity_poly.entity_id
_entity_poly.type
_entity_poly.pdbx_seq_one_letter_code
_entity_poly.pdbx_strand_id
1 'polypeptide(L)' 'MKNLFNYWFKTNKKSLYDQLGKEFNVSGFRVYKLAHGKTAHSHMDRLILEKLLELKIISEIEFRI' A
#
# COMPACT_ATOMS: atom_id res chain seq x y z
N MET A 1 -4.55 -19.96 -1.39
CA MET A 1 -4.44 -18.48 -1.28
C MET A 1 -2.98 -18.11 -1.09
N LYS A 2 -2.42 -17.25 -1.96
CA LYS A 2 -1.05 -16.75 -1.78
C LYS A 2 -1.04 -15.87 -0.53
N ASN A 3 -0.27 -16.26 0.48
CA ASN A 3 -0.29 -15.60 1.79
C ASN A 3 0.49 -14.29 1.72
N LEU A 4 -0.20 -13.15 1.53
CA LEU A 4 0.39 -11.79 1.44
C LEU A 4 1.35 -11.50 2.61
N PHE A 5 1.08 -12.06 3.78
CA PHE A 5 1.95 -11.96 4.95
C PHE A 5 3.34 -12.56 4.71
N ASN A 6 3.44 -13.70 4.01
CA ASN A 6 4.73 -14.32 3.70
C ASN A 6 5.51 -13.55 2.62
N TYR A 7 4.80 -12.90 1.68
CA TYR A 7 5.43 -12.05 0.67
C TYR A 7 5.89 -10.71 1.24
N TRP A 8 5.21 -10.19 2.26
CA TRP A 8 5.61 -8.99 2.99
C TRP A 8 7.01 -9.11 3.60
N PHE A 9 7.36 -10.26 4.19
CA PHE A 9 8.72 -10.47 4.73
C PHE A 9 9.79 -10.68 3.65
N LYS A 10 9.39 -10.97 2.41
CA LYS A 10 10.30 -11.23 1.29
C LYS A 10 10.47 -10.04 0.35
N THR A 11 9.78 -8.92 0.60
CA THR A 11 9.84 -7.76 -0.29
C THR A 11 11.05 -6.89 -0.01
N ASN A 12 11.85 -6.63 -1.05
CA ASN A 12 12.98 -5.70 -0.98
C ASN A 12 12.52 -4.23 -0.77
N LYS A 13 11.22 -3.95 -0.89
CA LYS A 13 10.61 -2.63 -0.72
C LYS A 13 10.01 -2.40 0.66
N LYS A 14 10.28 -3.29 1.65
CA LYS A 14 9.68 -3.22 2.99
C LYS A 14 9.95 -1.87 3.67
N SER A 15 11.18 -1.37 3.60
CA SER A 15 11.57 -0.07 4.17
C SER A 15 10.71 1.08 3.62
N LEU A 16 10.45 1.09 2.31
CA LEU A 16 9.63 2.10 1.66
C LEU A 16 8.18 2.05 2.15
N TYR A 17 7.60 0.85 2.28
CA TYR A 17 6.25 0.70 2.83
C TYR A 17 6.17 1.12 4.30
N ASP A 18 7.21 0.82 5.10
CA ASP A 18 7.28 1.25 6.50
C ASP A 18 7.44 2.79 6.62
N GLN A 19 8.18 3.43 5.71
CA GLN A 19 8.30 4.89 5.64
C GLN A 19 6.97 5.56 5.30
N LEU A 20 6.29 5.08 4.24
CA LEU A 20 4.94 5.55 3.90
C LEU A 20 3.96 5.29 5.04
N GLY A 21 4.06 4.13 5.71
CA GLY A 21 3.26 3.83 6.88
C GLY A 21 3.41 4.90 7.96
N LYS A 22 4.66 5.28 8.30
CA LYS A 22 4.93 6.35 9.27
C LYS A 22 4.37 7.70 8.82
N GLU A 23 4.50 8.05 7.54
CA GLU A 23 3.97 9.31 6.98
C GLU A 23 2.46 9.43 7.15
N PHE A 24 1.71 8.34 6.92
CA PHE A 24 0.26 8.31 7.04
C PHE A 24 -0.26 7.82 8.41
N ASN A 25 0.63 7.64 9.40
CA ASN A 25 0.32 7.07 10.71
C ASN A 25 -0.43 5.71 10.64
N VAL A 26 0.03 4.83 9.75
CA VAL A 26 -0.46 3.46 9.59
C VAL A 26 0.70 2.45 9.55
N SER A 27 0.41 1.16 9.64
CA SER A 27 1.46 0.14 9.49
C SER A 27 1.93 0.02 8.04
N GLY A 28 3.22 -0.24 7.82
CA GLY A 28 3.74 -0.51 6.47
C GLY A 28 3.07 -1.72 5.81
N PHE A 29 2.64 -2.70 6.60
CA PHE A 29 1.85 -3.83 6.11
C PHE A 29 0.50 -3.39 5.52
N ARG A 30 -0.15 -2.37 6.10
CA ARG A 30 -1.39 -1.80 5.54
C ARG A 30 -1.12 -1.15 4.19
N VAL A 31 -0.04 -0.37 4.06
CA VAL A 31 0.38 0.22 2.78
C VAL A 31 0.68 -0.86 1.74
N TYR A 32 1.37 -1.94 2.12
CA TYR A 32 1.62 -3.08 1.25
C TYR A 32 0.35 -3.75 0.77
N LYS A 33 -0.62 -3.97 1.68
CA LYS A 33 -1.92 -4.54 1.32
C LYS A 33 -2.66 -3.64 0.32
N LEU A 34 -2.62 -2.32 0.52
CA LEU A 34 -3.20 -1.35 -0.40
C LEU A 34 -2.50 -1.38 -1.76
N ALA A 35 -1.17 -1.40 -1.81
CA ALA A 35 -0.42 -1.46 -3.07
C ALA A 35 -0.76 -2.71 -3.92
N HIS A 36 -1.08 -3.85 -3.29
CA HIS A 36 -1.40 -5.10 -3.99
C HIS A 36 -2.89 -5.27 -4.26
N GLY A 37 -3.76 -4.74 -3.38
CA GLY A 37 -5.22 -4.79 -3.55
C GLY A 37 -5.77 -3.64 -4.40
N LYS A 38 -5.03 -2.53 -4.52
CA LYS A 38 -5.36 -1.30 -5.26
C LYS A 38 -6.74 -0.70 -4.96
N THR A 39 -7.40 -1.12 -3.89
CA THR A 39 -8.78 -0.72 -3.56
C THR A 39 -8.77 0.27 -2.39
N ALA A 40 -9.41 1.42 -2.57
CA ALA A 40 -9.66 2.38 -1.50
C ALA A 40 -11.03 2.13 -0.84
N HIS A 41 -11.07 2.05 0.50
CA HIS A 41 -12.32 1.98 1.28
C HIS A 41 -12.52 3.19 2.19
N SER A 42 -11.52 4.06 2.29
CA SER A 42 -11.55 5.28 3.10
C SER A 42 -10.78 6.39 2.41
N HIS A 43 -11.01 7.64 2.85
CA HIS A 43 -10.25 8.78 2.36
C HIS A 43 -8.74 8.60 2.60
N MET A 44 -8.34 8.04 3.74
CA MET A 44 -6.93 7.74 4.03
C MET A 44 -6.34 6.70 3.08
N ASP A 45 -7.07 5.63 2.77
CA ASP A 45 -6.58 4.63 1.82
C ASP A 45 -6.39 5.23 0.42
N ARG A 46 -7.27 6.16 0.03
CA ARG A 46 -7.13 6.92 -1.22
C ARG A 46 -5.84 7.76 -1.23
N LEU A 47 -5.56 8.53 -0.17
CA LEU A 47 -4.33 9.33 -0.09
C LEU A 47 -3.07 8.45 -0.18
N ILE A 48 -3.07 7.29 0.49
CA ILE A 48 -1.97 6.33 0.42
C ILE A 48 -1.80 5.78 -1.00
N LEU A 49 -2.89 5.43 -1.69
CA LEU A 49 -2.86 4.92 -3.05
C LEU A 49 -2.42 5.99 -4.06
N GLU A 50 -2.85 7.24 -3.91
CA GLU A 50 -2.37 8.38 -4.71
C GLU A 50 -0.86 8.57 -4.54
N LYS A 51 -0.33 8.46 -3.31
CA LYS A 51 1.12 8.52 -3.05
C LYS A 51 1.89 7.37 -3.70
N LEU A 52 1.34 6.15 -3.64
CA LEU A 52 1.93 4.98 -4.30
C LEU A 52 1.96 5.12 -5.83
N LEU A 53 0.93 5.77 -6.40
CA LEU A 53 0.85 6.08 -7.83
C LEU A 53 1.88 7.15 -8.23
N GLU A 54 2.01 8.22 -7.44
CA GLU A 54 3.01 9.29 -7.64
C GLU A 54 4.44 8.71 -7.66
N LEU A 55 4.73 7.80 -6.73
CA LEU A 55 6.01 7.09 -6.63
C LEU A 55 6.19 5.98 -7.69
N LYS A 56 5.23 5.80 -8.60
CA LYS A 56 5.21 4.76 -9.65
C LYS A 56 5.38 3.34 -9.10
N ILE A 57 4.91 3.10 -7.87
CA ILE A 57 4.90 1.77 -7.23
C ILE A 57 3.72 0.95 -7.75
N ILE A 58 2.59 1.62 -7.98
CA ILE A 58 1.40 1.09 -8.64
C ILE A 58 1.12 1.90 -9.90
N SER A 59 0.34 1.34 -10.83
CA SER A 59 0.00 1.97 -12.11
C SER A 59 -1.44 2.49 -12.18
N GLU A 60 -2.31 2.04 -11.29
CA GLU A 60 -3.74 2.34 -11.29
C GLU A 60 -4.33 2.18 -9.89
N ILE A 61 -5.48 2.81 -9.66
CA ILE A 61 -6.24 2.76 -8.40
C ILE A 61 -7.67 2.34 -8.74
N GLU A 62 -8.19 1.33 -8.06
CA GLU A 62 -9.59 0.93 -8.13
C GLU A 62 -10.38 1.67 -7.03
N PHE A 63 -11.32 2.51 -7.45
CA PHE A 63 -12.25 3.15 -6.53
C PHE A 63 -13.51 2.30 -6.41
N ARG A 64 -13.76 1.77 -5.21
CA ARG A 64 -15.06 1.16 -4.86
C ARG A 64 -15.81 2.15 -3.98
N ILE A 65 -16.75 2.88 -4.60
CA ILE A 65 -17.69 3.78 -3.93
C ILE A 65 -18.90 2.96 -3.48
#